data_AF-A0A947REZ9-F1
#
_entry.id   AF-A0A947REZ9-F1
#
_cell.length_a   1.000
_cell.length_b   1.000
_cell.length_c   1.000
_cell.angle_alpha   90.00
_cell.angle_beta   90.00
_cell.angle_gamma   90.00
#
_symmetry.space_group_name_H-M   'P 1'
#
loop_
_entity.id
_entity.type
_entity.pdbx_description
1 polymer ?
#
loop_
_entity_poly.entity_id
_entity_poly.type
_entity_poly.pdbx_seq_one_letter_code
_entity_poly.pdbx_strand_id
1 'polypeptide(L)'
;MTNDELSNDEGITKSQCPKKKYDLEERTALFGEQVVRFARKIPESSITRSLINQLIRAATSVGANYCEADDAFSKKEFIYKIATCRKEAKETKHWLRMIIIAYPRLIDEAQQHKREAQELNLIFSSIVNKTRKGRK
;
A
#
# COMPACT_ATOMS: atom_id res chain seq x y z
N MET A 1 18.81 50.96 -44.34
CA MET A 1 19.67 50.89 -43.15
C MET A 1 18.73 51.10 -41.97
N THR A 2 18.36 50.15 -41.13
CA THR A 2 18.91 48.84 -40.76
C THR A 2 17.83 48.13 -39.91
N ASN A 3 17.66 46.83 -40.15
CA ASN A 3 17.31 45.73 -39.24
C ASN A 3 15.94 45.75 -38.54
N ASP A 4 15.04 44.80 -38.80
CA ASP A 4 15.04 43.35 -38.53
C ASP A 4 14.55 42.97 -37.12
N GLU A 5 13.49 42.15 -37.14
CA GLU A 5 13.25 40.94 -36.34
C GLU A 5 12.89 40.98 -34.84
N LEU A 6 11.77 40.29 -34.55
CA LEU A 6 11.55 39.27 -33.47
C LEU A 6 11.73 39.74 -32.00
N SER A 7 11.09 39.24 -30.95
CA SER A 7 10.14 38.19 -30.61
C SER A 7 9.89 38.34 -29.08
N ASN A 8 8.76 37.92 -28.53
CA ASN A 8 8.59 36.85 -27.51
C ASN A 8 7.74 37.44 -26.35
N ASP A 9 6.60 36.86 -25.97
CA ASP A 9 6.36 35.58 -25.29
C ASP A 9 6.49 35.67 -23.75
N GLU A 10 5.60 34.91 -23.12
CA GLU A 10 5.61 34.39 -21.75
C GLU A 10 5.01 35.22 -20.61
N GLY A 11 4.06 34.58 -19.90
CA GLY A 11 3.69 35.06 -18.57
C GLY A 11 2.48 34.46 -17.86
N ILE A 12 1.70 33.53 -18.42
CA ILE A 12 0.67 32.82 -17.64
C ILE A 12 1.37 31.75 -16.79
N THR A 13 1.80 32.14 -15.60
CA THR A 13 2.34 31.23 -14.59
C THR A 13 1.22 30.29 -14.13
N LYS A 14 1.30 29.03 -14.56
CA LYS A 14 0.46 27.93 -14.08
C LYS A 14 0.68 27.78 -12.56
N SER A 15 -0.34 28.10 -11.77
CA SER A 15 -0.40 27.70 -10.37
C SER A 15 -0.33 26.18 -10.29
N GLN A 16 0.82 25.64 -9.87
CA GLN A 16 0.95 24.21 -9.60
C GLN A 16 0.35 23.94 -8.22
N CYS A 17 -0.78 23.22 -8.19
CA CYS A 17 -1.31 22.67 -6.94
C CYS A 17 -0.24 21.83 -6.25
N PRO A 18 -0.03 21.96 -4.93
CA PRO A 18 0.98 21.18 -4.23
C PRO A 18 0.62 19.70 -4.37
N LYS A 19 1.51 18.91 -5.00
CA LYS A 19 1.35 17.45 -5.07
C LYS A 19 1.35 16.94 -3.64
N LYS A 20 0.18 16.54 -3.14
CA LYS A 20 0.02 15.90 -1.83
C LYS A 20 0.94 14.68 -1.82
N LYS A 21 2.03 14.74 -1.04
CA LYS A 21 2.96 13.62 -0.87
C LYS A 21 2.17 12.54 -0.14
N TYR A 22 1.70 11.53 -0.87
CA TYR A 22 1.06 10.37 -0.25
C TYR A 22 2.14 9.59 0.47
N ASP A 23 2.14 9.67 1.80
CA ASP A 23 3.06 8.93 2.65
C ASP A 23 2.60 7.48 2.75
N LEU A 24 3.11 6.64 1.85
CA LEU A 24 2.80 5.22 1.84
C LEU A 24 3.56 4.44 2.92
N GLU A 25 4.68 4.96 3.40
CA GLU A 25 5.41 4.36 4.51
C GLU A 25 4.54 4.41 5.77
N GLU A 26 4.10 5.61 6.15
CA GLU A 26 3.22 5.80 7.31
C GLU A 26 1.89 5.06 7.13
N ARG A 27 1.28 5.12 5.94
CA ARG A 27 0.00 4.44 5.69
C ARG A 27 0.11 2.92 5.86
N THR A 28 1.21 2.31 5.40
CA THR A 28 1.41 0.85 5.52
C THR A 28 1.77 0.43 6.95
N ALA A 29 2.51 1.27 7.69
CA ALA A 29 2.77 1.08 9.11
C ALA A 29 1.46 1.10 9.92
N LEU A 30 0.65 2.17 9.76
CA LEU A 30 -0.65 2.31 10.42
C LEU A 30 -1.60 1.16 10.09
N PHE A 31 -1.60 0.67 8.85
CA PHE A 31 -2.38 -0.50 8.47
C PHE A 31 -1.98 -1.74 9.28
N GLY A 32 -0.67 -2.01 9.40
CA GLY A 32 -0.17 -3.11 10.23
C GLY A 32 -0.57 -2.97 11.70
N GLU A 33 -0.39 -1.78 12.28
CA GLU A 33 -0.79 -1.50 13.66
C GLU A 33 -2.28 -1.72 13.92
N GLN A 34 -3.13 -1.23 13.00
CA GLN A 34 -4.57 -1.39 13.10
C GLN A 34 -4.98 -2.86 13.07
N VAL A 35 -4.37 -3.67 12.20
CA VAL A 35 -4.62 -5.12 12.17
C VAL A 35 -4.16 -5.80 13.45
N VAL A 36 -3.03 -5.39 14.05
CA VAL A 36 -2.57 -5.90 15.35
C VAL A 36 -3.58 -5.55 16.46
N ARG A 37 -4.07 -4.31 16.50
CA ARG A 37 -5.09 -3.87 17.46
C ARG A 37 -6.40 -4.63 17.29
N PHE A 38 -6.81 -4.88 16.05
CA PHE A 38 -7.97 -5.71 15.73
C PHE A 38 -7.79 -7.15 16.20
N ALA A 39 -6.64 -7.76 15.93
CA ALA A 39 -6.36 -9.14 16.30
C ALA A 39 -6.45 -9.39 17.81
N ARG A 40 -6.08 -8.40 18.64
CA ARG A 40 -6.18 -8.46 20.11
C ARG A 40 -7.63 -8.57 20.62
N LYS A 41 -8.63 -8.23 19.81
CA LYS A 41 -10.06 -8.31 20.18
C LYS A 41 -10.64 -9.70 19.93
N ILE A 42 -9.93 -10.58 19.22
CA ILE A 42 -10.41 -11.90 18.82
C ILE A 42 -10.11 -12.89 19.96
N PRO A 43 -11.11 -13.62 20.49
CA PRO A 43 -10.88 -14.64 21.50
C PRO A 43 -9.92 -15.72 21.00
N GLU A 44 -9.00 -16.12 21.85
CA GLU A 44 -8.04 -17.18 21.53
C GLU A 44 -8.66 -18.57 21.65
N SER A 45 -8.42 -19.37 20.61
CA SER A 45 -8.71 -20.80 20.49
C SER A 45 -7.63 -21.41 19.60
N SER A 46 -7.54 -22.74 19.50
CA SER A 46 -6.59 -23.40 18.59
C SER A 46 -6.74 -22.92 17.14
N ILE A 47 -7.99 -22.72 16.69
CA ILE A 47 -8.31 -22.25 15.33
C ILE A 47 -7.94 -20.78 15.17
N THR A 48 -8.48 -19.91 16.04
CA THR A 48 -8.27 -18.45 15.92
C THR A 48 -6.82 -18.06 16.10
N ARG A 49 -6.05 -18.76 16.95
CA ARG A 49 -4.60 -18.52 17.12
C ARG A 49 -3.84 -18.70 15.82
N SER A 50 -4.10 -19.79 15.09
CA SER A 50 -3.46 -20.05 13.80
C SER A 50 -3.81 -18.95 12.78
N LEU A 51 -5.10 -18.58 12.70
CA LEU A 51 -5.56 -17.54 11.79
C LEU A 51 -5.00 -16.15 12.13
N ILE A 52 -4.96 -15.80 13.42
CA ILE A 52 -4.39 -14.54 13.93
C ILE A 52 -2.91 -14.45 13.55
N ASN A 53 -2.14 -15.52 13.75
CA ASN A 53 -0.72 -15.56 13.41
C ASN A 53 -0.50 -15.32 11.92
N GLN A 54 -1.29 -15.95 11.05
CA GLN A 54 -1.19 -15.74 9.61
C GLN A 54 -1.62 -14.33 9.20
N LEU A 55 -2.70 -13.80 9.80
CA LEU A 55 -3.19 -12.45 9.56
C LEU A 55 -2.14 -11.40 9.91
N ILE A 56 -1.57 -11.48 11.12
CA ILE A 56 -0.58 -10.52 11.62
C ILE A 56 0.65 -10.54 10.71
N ARG A 57 1.20 -11.72 10.43
CA ARG A 57 2.38 -11.86 9.57
C ARG A 57 2.17 -11.22 8.21
N ALA A 58 1.05 -11.51 7.54
CA ALA A 58 0.77 -10.92 6.23
C ALA A 58 0.60 -9.39 6.33
N ALA A 59 -0.20 -8.90 7.28
CA ALA A 59 -0.49 -7.48 7.39
C ALA A 59 0.76 -6.62 7.71
N THR A 60 1.58 -7.05 8.67
CA THR A 60 2.80 -6.31 9.05
C THR A 60 3.90 -6.41 7.99
N SER A 61 3.92 -7.51 7.22
CA SER A 61 4.86 -7.69 6.10
C SER A 61 4.65 -6.67 4.98
N VAL A 62 3.44 -6.08 4.84
CA VAL A 62 3.18 -5.01 3.88
C VAL A 62 4.06 -3.79 4.15
N GLY A 63 4.06 -3.28 5.39
CA GLY A 63 4.88 -2.12 5.77
C GLY A 63 6.37 -2.44 5.73
N ALA A 64 6.77 -3.58 6.27
CA ALA A 64 8.17 -4.00 6.27
C ALA A 64 8.77 -4.07 4.85
N ASN A 65 8.06 -4.69 3.89
CA ASN A 65 8.52 -4.73 2.50
C ASN A 65 8.44 -3.37 1.82
N TYR A 66 7.57 -2.46 2.27
CA TYR A 66 7.50 -1.12 1.71
C TYR A 66 8.71 -0.29 2.14
N CYS A 67 9.10 -0.34 3.42
CA CYS A 67 10.34 0.29 3.89
C CYS A 67 11.55 -0.21 3.09
N GLU A 68 11.67 -1.53 2.91
CA GLU A 68 12.74 -2.11 2.08
C GLU A 68 12.64 -1.73 0.59
N ALA A 69 11.45 -1.39 0.10
CA ALA A 69 11.29 -0.86 -1.26
C ALA A 69 11.80 0.58 -1.35
N ASP A 70 11.54 1.42 -0.34
CA ASP A 70 12.00 2.81 -0.31
C ASP A 70 13.53 2.91 -0.30
N ASP A 71 14.19 1.96 0.37
CA ASP A 71 15.66 1.80 0.42
C ASP A 71 16.25 1.00 -0.76
N ALA A 72 15.47 0.62 -1.78
CA ALA A 72 15.93 -0.28 -2.82
C ALA A 72 17.04 0.31 -3.70
N PHE A 73 18.13 -0.45 -3.91
CA PHE A 73 19.29 -0.01 -4.70
C PHE A 73 19.10 -0.16 -6.21
N SER A 74 18.08 -0.91 -6.63
CA SER A 74 17.78 -1.11 -8.05
C SER A 74 16.29 -1.10 -8.34
N LYS A 75 15.94 -0.72 -9.57
CA LYS A 75 14.56 -0.80 -10.07
C LYS A 75 13.98 -2.22 -10.00
N LYS A 76 14.80 -3.25 -10.21
CA LYS A 76 14.37 -4.66 -10.13
C LYS A 76 14.00 -5.03 -8.70
N GLU A 77 14.83 -4.64 -7.74
CA GLU A 77 14.59 -4.83 -6.31
C GLU A 77 13.35 -4.08 -5.85
N PHE A 78 13.23 -2.79 -6.19
CA PHE A 78 12.04 -1.98 -5.92
C PHE A 78 10.76 -2.69 -6.40
N ILE A 79 10.73 -3.13 -7.66
CA ILE A 79 9.56 -3.85 -8.22
C ILE A 79 9.29 -5.14 -7.45
N TYR A 80 10.32 -5.89 -7.06
CA TYR A 80 10.18 -7.12 -6.31
C TYR A 80 9.54 -6.85 -4.94
N LYS A 81 10.07 -5.89 -4.17
CA LYS A 81 9.55 -5.52 -2.85
C LYS A 81 8.11 -5.00 -2.90
N ILE A 82 7.78 -4.11 -3.85
CA ILE A 82 6.39 -3.66 -4.05
C ILE A 82 5.48 -4.81 -4.49
N ALA A 83 5.97 -5.75 -5.31
CA ALA A 83 5.19 -6.93 -5.68
C ALA A 83 4.93 -7.86 -4.48
N THR A 84 5.88 -7.95 -3.54
CA THR A 84 5.68 -8.62 -2.25
C THR A 84 4.64 -7.89 -1.42
N CYS A 85 4.72 -6.56 -1.25
CA CYS A 85 3.69 -5.76 -0.56
C CYS A 85 2.28 -6.06 -1.11
N ARG A 86 2.15 -6.12 -2.45
CA ARG A 86 0.90 -6.48 -3.14
C ARG A 86 0.41 -7.89 -2.77
N LYS A 87 1.31 -8.87 -2.76
CA LYS A 87 1.00 -10.26 -2.40
C LYS A 87 0.51 -10.33 -0.95
N GLU A 88 1.23 -9.73 -0.03
CA GLU A 88 0.92 -9.70 1.40
C GLU A 88 -0.44 -9.04 1.66
N ALA A 89 -0.72 -7.89 1.04
CA ALA A 89 -2.03 -7.24 1.14
C ALA A 89 -3.19 -8.14 0.63
N LYS A 90 -2.94 -8.94 -0.42
CA LYS A 90 -3.92 -9.93 -0.92
C LYS A 90 -4.13 -11.07 0.09
N GLU A 91 -3.07 -11.54 0.73
CA GLU A 91 -3.14 -12.57 1.77
C GLU A 91 -3.84 -12.05 3.03
N THR A 92 -3.57 -10.82 3.47
CA THR A 92 -4.29 -10.19 4.58
C THR A 92 -5.80 -10.22 4.37
N LYS A 93 -6.29 -9.91 3.16
CA LYS A 93 -7.72 -10.02 2.83
C LYS A 93 -8.26 -11.45 2.94
N HIS A 94 -7.46 -12.44 2.55
CA HIS A 94 -7.84 -13.85 2.68
C HIS A 94 -7.99 -14.22 4.15
N TRP A 95 -7.02 -13.86 4.99
CA TRP A 95 -7.07 -14.17 6.42
C TRP A 95 -8.19 -13.41 7.15
N LEU A 96 -8.46 -12.16 6.79
CA LEU A 96 -9.63 -11.43 7.31
C LEU A 96 -10.95 -12.13 6.97
N ARG A 97 -11.07 -12.73 5.77
CA ARG A 97 -12.24 -13.55 5.42
C ARG A 97 -12.36 -14.77 6.33
N MET A 98 -11.25 -15.44 6.66
CA MET A 98 -11.27 -16.60 7.56
C MET A 98 -11.61 -16.20 9.00
N ILE A 99 -11.08 -15.06 9.48
CA ILE A 99 -11.42 -14.51 10.80
C ILE A 99 -12.92 -14.18 10.89
N ILE A 100 -13.53 -13.62 9.85
CA ILE A 100 -14.99 -13.36 9.85
C ILE A 100 -15.79 -14.66 10.05
N ILE A 101 -15.36 -15.77 9.47
CA ILE A 101 -16.01 -17.08 9.67
C ILE A 101 -15.78 -17.58 11.11
N ALA A 102 -14.56 -17.47 11.63
CA ALA A 102 -14.22 -17.94 12.97
C ALA A 102 -14.81 -17.08 14.09
N TYR A 103 -14.99 -15.78 13.87
CA TYR A 103 -15.50 -14.83 14.85
C TYR A 103 -16.33 -13.70 14.19
N PRO A 104 -17.60 -13.97 13.81
CA PRO A 104 -18.43 -13.03 13.05
C PRO A 104 -18.76 -11.72 13.79
N ARG A 105 -18.60 -11.68 15.12
CA ARG A 105 -18.93 -10.51 15.95
C ARG A 105 -18.09 -9.26 15.61
N LEU A 106 -16.97 -9.41 14.90
CA LEU A 106 -16.13 -8.29 14.46
C LEU A 106 -16.16 -8.09 12.94
N ILE A 107 -17.23 -8.51 12.26
CA ILE A 107 -17.31 -8.44 10.79
C ILE A 107 -17.11 -7.02 10.25
N ASP A 108 -17.68 -6.00 10.87
CA ASP A 108 -17.60 -4.62 10.37
C ASP A 108 -16.16 -4.08 10.41
N GLU A 109 -15.46 -4.31 11.52
CA GLU A 109 -14.05 -3.94 11.68
C GLU A 109 -13.15 -4.76 10.74
N ALA A 110 -13.40 -6.07 10.61
CA ALA A 110 -12.68 -6.91 9.64
C ALA A 110 -12.86 -6.43 8.20
N GLN A 111 -14.07 -5.96 7.83
CA GLN A 111 -14.35 -5.42 6.50
C GLN A 111 -13.67 -4.05 6.28
N GLN A 112 -13.50 -3.22 7.33
CA GLN A 112 -12.71 -1.99 7.25
C GLN A 112 -11.25 -2.32 6.87
N HIS A 113 -10.60 -3.23 7.59
CA HIS A 113 -9.22 -3.63 7.26
C HIS A 113 -9.12 -4.31 5.89
N LYS A 114 -10.15 -5.07 5.49
CA LYS A 114 -10.18 -5.71 4.17
C LYS A 114 -10.29 -4.69 3.04
N ARG A 115 -10.99 -3.57 3.24
CA ARG A 115 -11.05 -2.45 2.28
C ARG A 115 -9.68 -1.79 2.16
N GLU A 116 -9.04 -1.47 3.28
CA GLU A 116 -7.70 -0.88 3.27
C GLU A 116 -6.67 -1.79 2.58
N ALA A 117 -6.69 -3.09 2.90
CA ALA A 117 -5.84 -4.07 2.23
C ALA A 117 -6.10 -4.14 0.71
N GLN A 118 -7.34 -3.95 0.27
CA GLN A 118 -7.69 -3.87 -1.15
C GLN A 118 -7.15 -2.60 -1.80
N GLU A 119 -7.25 -1.45 -1.12
CA GLU A 119 -6.70 -0.19 -1.61
C GLU A 119 -5.17 -0.27 -1.78
N LEU A 120 -4.46 -0.76 -0.76
CA LEU A 120 -3.02 -0.99 -0.81
C LEU A 120 -2.64 -1.95 -1.95
N ASN A 121 -3.38 -3.05 -2.11
CA ASN A 121 -3.17 -3.99 -3.22
C ASN A 121 -3.29 -3.33 -4.61
N LEU A 122 -4.27 -2.44 -4.80
CA LEU A 122 -4.47 -1.69 -6.04
C LEU A 122 -3.37 -0.65 -6.26
N ILE A 123 -2.95 0.05 -5.20
CA ILE A 123 -1.85 1.01 -5.22
C ILE A 123 -0.55 0.31 -5.67
N PHE A 124 -0.17 -0.78 -5.01
CA PHE A 124 1.04 -1.52 -5.37
C PHE A 124 0.98 -2.11 -6.78
N SER A 125 -0.20 -2.56 -7.22
CA SER A 125 -0.41 -2.99 -8.62
C SER A 125 -0.14 -1.86 -9.61
N SER A 126 -0.65 -0.66 -9.32
CA SER A 126 -0.44 0.54 -10.12
C SER A 126 1.05 0.92 -10.18
N ILE A 127 1.74 0.91 -9.03
CA ILE A 127 3.17 1.20 -8.92
C ILE A 127 3.98 0.22 -9.78
N VAL A 128 3.81 -1.09 -9.59
CA VAL A 128 4.53 -2.13 -10.37
C VAL A 128 4.31 -1.94 -11.87
N ASN A 129 3.07 -1.70 -12.29
CA ASN A 129 2.74 -1.55 -13.71
C ASN A 129 3.36 -0.28 -14.32
N LYS A 130 3.32 0.84 -13.60
CA LYS A 130 3.94 2.11 -14.05
C LYS A 130 5.46 1.99 -14.11
N THR A 131 6.09 1.44 -13.08
CA THR A 131 7.55 1.28 -13.03
C THR A 131 8.05 0.38 -14.16
N ARG A 132 7.33 -0.69 -14.52
CA ARG A 132 7.67 -1.55 -15.67
C ARG A 132 7.57 -0.83 -17.03
N LYS A 133 6.57 0.06 -17.21
CA LYS A 133 6.32 0.78 -18.47
C LYS A 133 7.28 1.94 -18.76
N GLY A 134 8.04 2.43 -17.77
CA GLY A 134 8.99 3.54 -17.91
C GLY A 134 10.25 3.25 -18.74
N ARG A 135 10.11 2.60 -19.90
CA ARG A 135 11.10 2.54 -21.00
C ARG A 135 10.38 3.01 -22.26
N LYS A 136 10.46 4.30 -22.54
CA LYS A 136 10.45 4.85 -23.89
C LYS A 136 11.63 5.81 -23.96
#